data_AF-A0A356MM77-F1
#
_entry.id   AF-A0A356MM77-F1
#
_cell.length_a   1.000
_cell.length_b   1.000
_cell.length_c   1.000
_cell.angle_alpha   90.00
_cell.angle_beta   90.00
_cell.angle_gamma   90.00
#
_symmetry.space_group_name_H-M   'P 1'
#
loop_
_entity.id
_entity.type
_entity.pdbx_description
1 polymer ?
#
loop_
_entity_poly.entity_id
_entity_poly.type
_entity_poly.pdbx_seq_one_letter_code
_entity_poly.pdbx_strand_id
1 'polypeptide(L)' 'MGRLLVGDNVELIKNDFSNDYVITKVLPRKNEILRPKVTNIDQLLIVVSKTPKPDFYLVDKLIINAYANNIDPIIV' A
#
# COMPACT_ATOMS: atom_id res chain seq x y z
N MET A 1 5.99 -20.19 -0.95
CA MET A 1 7.22 -19.39 -0.80
C MET A 1 6.82 -17.93 -0.95
N GLY A 2 7.14 -17.12 0.07
CA GLY A 2 6.53 -15.81 0.29
C GLY A 2 6.86 -14.80 -0.81
N ARG A 3 5.82 -14.27 -1.45
CA ARG A 3 5.96 -13.19 -2.43
C ARG A 3 6.35 -11.91 -1.68
N LEU A 4 7.53 -11.37 -1.96
CA LEU A 4 7.92 -10.02 -1.54
C LEU A 4 7.09 -8.98 -2.31
N LEU A 5 6.56 -7.99 -1.58
CA LEU A 5 5.78 -6.89 -2.10
C LEU A 5 6.30 -5.55 -1.58
N VAL A 6 6.05 -4.50 -2.35
CA VAL A 6 6.30 -3.13 -1.89
C VAL A 6 5.44 -2.86 -0.65
N GLY A 7 6.06 -2.26 0.37
CA GLY A 7 5.44 -1.99 1.66
C GLY A 7 5.61 -3.11 2.70
N ASP A 8 6.19 -4.26 2.35
CA ASP A 8 6.46 -5.31 3.33
C ASP A 8 7.41 -4.81 4.43
N ASN A 9 7.03 -5.02 5.69
CA ASN A 9 7.96 -4.91 6.81
C ASN A 9 8.79 -6.20 6.88
N VAL A 10 10.12 -6.07 6.94
CA VAL A 10 11.04 -7.21 6.85
C VAL A 10 12.12 -7.16 7.93
N GLU A 11 12.58 -8.34 8.34
CA GLU A 11 13.82 -8.48 9.11
C GLU A 11 15.01 -8.53 8.14
N LEU A 12 16.07 -7.80 8.46
CA LEU A 12 17.28 -7.67 7.65
C LEU A 12 18.51 -8.10 8.45
N ILE A 13 19.45 -8.76 7.78
CA ILE A 13 20.81 -8.98 8.30
C ILE A 13 21.79 -8.30 7.35
N LYS A 14 22.76 -7.57 7.92
CA LYS A 14 23.81 -6.92 7.15
C LYS A 14 24.76 -7.98 6.59
N ASN A 15 25.14 -7.85 5.32
CA ASN A 15 26.19 -8.68 4.75
C ASN A 15 27.56 -8.19 5.27
N ASP A 16 28.38 -9.08 5.83
CA ASP A 16 29.69 -8.74 6.36
C ASP A 16 30.72 -8.36 5.27
N PHE A 17 30.48 -8.76 4.02
CA PHE A 17 31.42 -8.62 2.90
C PHE A 17 30.97 -7.63 1.83
N SER A 18 29.76 -7.06 1.95
CA SER A 18 29.24 -6.04 1.04
C SER A 18 28.45 -4.96 1.78
N ASN A 19 28.03 -3.92 1.08
CA ASN A 19 27.18 -2.88 1.67
C ASN A 19 25.67 -3.22 1.57
N ASP A 20 25.35 -4.49 1.29
CA ASP A 20 23.99 -4.97 1.07
C ASP A 20 23.38 -5.56 2.35
N TYR A 21 22.06 -5.75 2.31
CA TYR A 21 21.30 -6.43 3.35
C TYR A 21 20.57 -7.63 2.77
N VAL A 22 20.43 -8.69 3.58
CA VAL A 22 19.67 -9.89 3.24
C VAL A 22 18.34 -9.86 3.99
N ILE A 23 17.24 -9.98 3.25
CA ILE A 23 15.90 -10.17 3.83
C ILE A 23 15.81 -11.59 4.37
N THR A 24 15.63 -11.73 5.68
CA THR A 24 15.50 -13.04 6.34
C THR A 24 14.06 -13.45 6.56
N LYS A 25 13.16 -12.47 6.72
CA LYS A 25 11.75 -12.73 7.05
C LYS A 25 10.85 -11.57 6.63
N VAL A 26 9.66 -11.91 6.13
CA VAL A 26 8.57 -10.95 5.92
C VAL A 26 7.64 -11.00 7.13
N LEU A 27 7.34 -9.85 7.72
CA LEU A 27 6.47 -9.72 8.88
C LEU A 27 4.98 -9.72 8.45
N PRO A 28 4.03 -10.00 9.38
CA PRO A 28 2.60 -9.99 9.07
C PRO A 28 2.14 -8.65 8.47
N ARG A 29 1.29 -8.74 7.43
CA ARG A 29 0.73 -7.57 6.75
C ARG A 29 -0.55 -7.12 7.43
N LYS A 30 -0.75 -5.80 7.59
CA LYS A 30 -2.05 -5.25 8.02
C LYS A 30 -3.09 -5.21 6.89
N ASN A 31 -2.62 -5.04 5.64
CA ASN A 31 -3.44 -5.07 4.43
C ASN A 31 -2.59 -5.37 3.19
N GLU A 32 -3.24 -5.79 2.10
CA GLU A 32 -2.65 -6.07 0.80
C GLU A 32 -3.62 -5.67 -0.32
N ILE A 33 -3.21 -4.75 -1.19
CA ILE A 33 -3.97 -4.33 -2.37
C ILE A 33 -3.47 -5.11 -3.58
N LEU A 34 -4.40 -5.55 -4.44
CA LEU A 34 -4.06 -6.26 -5.67
C LEU A 34 -3.60 -5.34 -6.81
N ARG A 35 -4.13 -4.11 -6.89
CA ARG A 35 -3.86 -3.12 -7.94
C ARG A 35 -3.79 -1.68 -7.37
N PRO A 36 -2.60 -1.07 -7.26
CA PRO A 36 -1.28 -1.66 -7.45
C PRO A 36 -0.99 -2.77 -6.43
N LYS A 37 0.03 -3.61 -6.66
CA LYS A 37 0.43 -4.67 -5.72
C LYS A 37 1.30 -4.10 -4.60
N VAL A 38 0.66 -3.72 -3.51
CA VAL A 38 1.28 -3.01 -2.38
C VAL A 38 0.65 -3.46 -1.07
N THR A 39 1.41 -3.38 0.02
CA THR A 39 1.01 -3.86 1.34
C THR A 39 1.26 -2.80 2.40
N ASN A 40 0.66 -2.97 3.57
CA ASN A 40 0.87 -2.11 4.74
C ASN A 40 0.60 -0.62 4.49
N ILE A 41 -0.42 -0.30 3.71
CA ILE A 41 -0.84 1.08 3.47
C ILE A 41 -1.62 1.61 4.68
N ASP A 42 -1.32 2.83 5.10
CA ASP A 42 -2.11 3.54 6.12
C ASP A 42 -3.27 4.31 5.49
N GLN A 43 -2.98 5.08 4.43
CA GLN A 43 -3.91 6.07 3.89
C GLN A 43 -4.03 5.98 2.36
N LEU A 44 -5.24 6.24 1.86
CA LEU A 44 -5.53 6.42 0.44
C LEU A 44 -5.90 7.89 0.19
N LEU A 45 -5.03 8.63 -0.49
CA LEU A 45 -5.31 10.01 -0.92
C LEU A 45 -6.10 9.99 -2.24
N ILE A 46 -7.36 10.42 -2.18
CA ILE A 46 -8.27 10.53 -3.32
C ILE A 46 -8.26 11.98 -3.79
N VAL A 47 -7.46 12.25 -4.82
CA VAL A 47 -7.29 13.60 -5.37
C VAL A 47 -8.38 13.91 -6.38
N VAL A 48 -9.11 15.00 -6.18
CA VAL A 48 -10.24 15.41 -7.02
C VAL A 48 -10.01 16.81 -7.59
N SER A 49 -10.02 16.93 -8.92
CA SER A 49 -9.93 18.23 -9.60
C SER A 49 -11.31 18.70 -10.06
N LYS A 50 -11.53 20.03 -10.06
CA LYS A 50 -12.72 20.64 -10.67
C LYS A 50 -12.81 20.41 -12.19
N THR A 51 -11.66 20.31 -12.86
CA THR A 51 -11.57 20.12 -14.32
C THR A 51 -10.62 18.94 -14.64
N PRO A 52 -11.07 17.93 -15.41
CA PRO A 52 -12.44 17.72 -15.88
C PRO A 52 -13.43 17.57 -14.72
N LYS A 53 -14.74 17.66 -15.00
CA LYS A 53 -15.78 17.56 -13.96
C LYS A 53 -15.57 16.30 -13.11
N PRO A 54 -15.54 16.39 -11.77
CA PRO A 54 -15.41 15.24 -10.89
C PRO A 54 -16.48 14.17 -11.15
N ASP A 55 -16.06 12.90 -11.13
CA ASP A 55 -16.95 11.76 -11.01
C ASP A 55 -17.04 11.35 -9.53
N PHE A 56 -18.04 11.88 -8.82
CA PHE A 56 -18.24 11.57 -7.41
C PHE A 56 -18.66 10.12 -7.17
N TYR A 57 -19.27 9.45 -8.16
CA TYR A 57 -19.57 8.03 -8.05
C TYR A 57 -18.29 7.18 -8.06
N LEU A 58 -17.27 7.61 -8.82
CA LEU A 58 -15.94 7.00 -8.72
C LEU A 58 -15.31 7.25 -7.35
N VAL A 59 -15.42 8.46 -6.79
CA VAL A 59 -14.91 8.79 -5.45
C VAL A 59 -15.51 7.86 -4.39
N ASP A 60 -16.83 7.67 -4.39
CA ASP A 60 -17.50 6.76 -3.44
C ASP A 60 -16.99 5.32 -3.57
N LYS A 61 -16.80 4.83 -4.80
CA LYS A 61 -16.22 3.50 -5.04
C LYS A 61 -14.80 3.39 -4.47
N LEU A 62 -13.98 4.44 -4.58
CA LEU A 62 -12.63 4.45 -4.01
C LEU A 62 -12.67 4.43 -2.47
N ILE A 63 -13.55 5.21 -1.86
CA ILE A 63 -13.75 5.25 -0.40
C ILE A 63 -14.16 3.88 0.13
N ILE A 64 -15.15 3.23 -0.50
CA ILE A 64 -15.62 1.90 -0.10
C ILE A 64 -14.49 0.87 -0.22
N ASN A 65 -13.69 0.93 -1.30
CA ASN A 65 -12.56 0.03 -1.47
C ASN A 65 -11.46 0.26 -0.42
N ALA A 66 -11.19 1.50 -0.03
CA ALA A 66 -10.22 1.81 1.02
C ALA A 66 -10.61 1.13 2.34
N TYR A 67 -11.84 1.34 2.80
CA TYR A 67 -12.34 0.72 4.03
C TYR A 67 -12.37 -0.81 3.95
N ALA A 68 -12.78 -1.38 2.80
CA ALA A 68 -12.75 -2.83 2.60
C ALA A 68 -11.35 -3.44 2.71
N ASN A 69 -10.30 -2.64 2.50
CA ASN A 69 -8.89 -3.04 2.63
C ASN A 69 -8.24 -2.54 3.92
N ASN A 70 -9.00 -2.05 4.91
CA ASN A 70 -8.47 -1.46 6.14
C ASN A 70 -7.47 -0.32 5.89
N ILE A 71 -7.84 0.61 5.01
CA ILE A 71 -7.06 1.80 4.65
C ILE A 71 -7.93 3.03 4.90
N ASP A 72 -7.36 4.07 5.49
CA ASP A 72 -8.05 5.33 5.79
C ASP A 72 -8.09 6.25 4.56
N PRO A 73 -9.27 6.56 3.99
CA PRO A 73 -9.37 7.43 2.82
C PRO A 73 -9.37 8.91 3.20
N ILE A 74 -8.60 9.73 2.47
CA ILE A 74 -8.56 11.19 2.60
C ILE A 74 -8.85 11.80 1.24
N ILE A 75 -9.81 12.72 1.17
CA ILE A 75 -10.13 13.47 -0.05
C ILE A 75 -9.26 14.73 -0.10
N VAL A 76 -8.62 14.98 -1.25
CA VAL A 76 -7.72 16.12 -1.50
C VAL A 76 -8.17 16.91 -2.73
#